data_AF-A0A920U9Z5-F1
#
_entry.id   AF-A0A920U9Z5-F1
#
_cell.length_a   1.000
_cell.length_b   1.000
_cell.length_c   1.000
_cell.angle_alpha   90.00
_cell.angle_beta   90.00
_cell.angle_gamma   90.00
#
_symmetry.space_group_name_H-M   'P 1'
#
loop_
_entity.id
_entity.type
_entity.pdbx_description
1 polymer ?
#
loop_
_entity_poly.entity_id
_entity_poly.type
_entity_poly.pdbx_seq_one_letter_code
_entity_poly.pdbx_strand_id
1 'polypeptide(L)'
;MGEPGKRGGGALSHHVVLAIALMAGLIAACGGSDEAEPAPTTVGELFAGSVATTTLEGPAVAGWTYRELPEMRTALEACVALVDLGSSTVSDDEGPRTVIVESGDSLGKIAARFDRTVDQFMRANGISDPNLLQVGQVLVVPAQRIENEVEVDGPAVLVEPVYCEVDTGVTAFGPDGVQIGGPGIIEVFADWKRLEGPDEAPRVNGRLRGLVQASVGSFVADVADEVERFGFACRDGSHARCAWLQHRPEVLLATDDLFSVRDVVRRLMPGASAVDEEVRTETFDLATGRPITVAELFDPMTDWVAAVSAEAISRLSQEPWTDERRVVGASPEAGNFERFNLTHGGLVLSFAPGTIGGQGSHTVSITIPYRSLDGFWAAEGPVSWIG
;
A
#
# COMPACT_ATOMS: atom_id res chain seq x y z
N MET A 1 -24.71 28.18 46.42
CA MET A 1 -24.66 28.41 47.89
C MET A 1 -25.75 27.55 48.51
N GLY A 2 -25.38 26.48 49.25
CA GLY A 2 -26.22 25.83 50.28
C GLY A 2 -27.22 24.73 49.88
N GLU A 3 -26.73 23.49 49.84
CA GLU A 3 -27.45 22.21 50.11
C GLU A 3 -27.81 22.07 51.64
N PRO A 4 -28.33 20.95 52.20
CA PRO A 4 -29.54 20.15 51.92
C PRO A 4 -30.32 19.74 53.22
N GLY A 5 -31.42 18.97 53.12
CA GLY A 5 -32.22 18.45 54.25
C GLY A 5 -32.35 16.92 54.32
N LYS A 6 -31.87 16.34 55.41
CA LYS A 6 -31.81 14.92 55.89
C LYS A 6 -33.19 14.21 56.06
N ARG A 7 -33.36 12.92 55.67
CA ARG A 7 -33.09 11.59 56.32
C ARG A 7 -34.07 11.09 57.41
N GLY A 8 -34.43 9.80 57.28
CA GLY A 8 -34.85 8.85 58.33
C GLY A 8 -36.20 8.20 58.04
N GLY A 9 -36.45 6.88 58.09
CA GLY A 9 -35.72 5.69 58.53
C GLY A 9 -36.75 4.59 58.89
N GLY A 10 -36.41 3.30 58.79
CA GLY A 10 -37.22 2.23 59.40
C GLY A 10 -37.17 0.87 58.70
N ALA A 11 -36.36 -0.05 59.25
CA ALA A 11 -36.25 -1.46 58.89
C ALA A 11 -36.95 -2.35 59.95
N LEU A 12 -37.25 -3.61 59.61
CA LEU A 12 -37.43 -4.81 60.48
C LEU A 12 -37.80 -6.00 59.55
N SER A 13 -36.88 -6.88 59.12
CA SER A 13 -36.37 -8.10 59.79
C SER A 13 -37.44 -9.08 60.29
N HIS A 14 -37.34 -10.37 59.89
CA HIS A 14 -37.35 -11.55 60.77
C HIS A 14 -36.97 -12.82 59.97
N HIS A 15 -35.93 -13.51 60.46
CA HIS A 15 -35.47 -14.85 60.06
C HIS A 15 -36.28 -15.94 60.77
N VAL A 16 -36.49 -17.12 60.17
CA VAL A 16 -36.39 -18.43 60.85
C VAL A 16 -35.90 -19.52 59.88
N VAL A 17 -35.08 -20.40 60.43
CA VAL A 17 -34.14 -21.41 59.93
C VAL A 17 -34.78 -22.82 59.86
N LEU A 18 -34.50 -23.55 58.75
CA LEU A 18 -34.09 -24.97 58.62
C LEU A 18 -35.00 -26.15 59.05
N ALA A 19 -35.20 -27.12 58.13
CA ALA A 19 -34.66 -28.50 58.19
C ALA A 19 -35.60 -29.65 57.73
N ILE A 20 -35.20 -30.31 56.62
CA ILE A 20 -34.97 -31.76 56.42
C ILE A 20 -36.16 -32.78 56.39
N ALA A 21 -36.16 -33.55 55.28
CA ALA A 21 -36.32 -35.03 55.14
C ALA A 21 -37.54 -35.67 54.43
N LEU A 22 -37.19 -36.39 53.34
CA LEU A 22 -37.49 -37.79 52.95
C LEU A 22 -38.73 -38.20 52.11
N MET A 23 -38.39 -38.97 51.04
CA MET A 23 -39.09 -40.09 50.37
C MET A 23 -40.34 -39.82 49.49
N ALA A 24 -40.60 -40.49 48.35
CA ALA A 24 -39.89 -41.51 47.54
C ALA A 24 -40.61 -41.78 46.19
N GLY A 25 -39.83 -42.21 45.17
CA GLY A 25 -40.14 -43.23 44.14
C GLY A 25 -40.93 -42.79 42.89
N LEU A 26 -40.77 -43.38 41.69
CA LEU A 26 -39.95 -44.49 41.17
C LEU A 26 -40.19 -44.55 39.65
N ILE A 27 -39.17 -44.65 38.78
CA ILE A 27 -39.17 -45.57 37.61
C ILE A 27 -37.72 -46.02 37.38
N ALA A 28 -37.54 -47.34 37.25
CA ALA A 28 -36.28 -48.07 37.19
C ALA A 28 -35.97 -48.62 35.78
N ALA A 29 -34.68 -48.77 35.46
CA ALA A 29 -34.00 -49.91 34.81
C ALA A 29 -32.62 -49.44 34.26
N CYS A 30 -31.48 -49.67 34.95
CA CYS A 30 -30.55 -50.81 34.76
C CYS A 30 -30.16 -51.06 33.28
N GLY A 31 -28.92 -51.04 32.82
CA GLY A 31 -27.59 -50.87 33.44
C GLY A 31 -26.52 -51.23 32.38
N GLY A 32 -25.25 -50.92 32.65
CA GLY A 32 -24.11 -51.58 31.98
C GLY A 32 -22.99 -50.66 31.44
N SER A 33 -21.87 -50.68 32.16
CA SER A 33 -20.47 -50.42 31.75
C SER A 33 -20.12 -49.10 31.06
N ASP A 34 -19.43 -48.24 31.83
CA ASP A 34 -18.54 -47.19 31.36
C ASP A 34 -17.44 -47.77 30.47
N GLU A 35 -17.56 -47.56 29.17
CA GLU A 35 -16.43 -47.52 28.26
C GLU A 35 -16.73 -46.43 27.24
N ALA A 36 -16.14 -45.25 27.46
CA ALA A 36 -16.29 -44.11 26.57
C ALA A 36 -15.69 -44.47 25.21
N GLU A 37 -16.55 -44.72 24.22
CA GLU A 37 -16.13 -44.79 22.82
C GLU A 37 -15.45 -43.45 22.44
N PRO A 38 -14.23 -43.45 21.89
CA PRO A 38 -13.64 -42.23 21.37
C PRO A 38 -14.48 -41.78 20.16
N ALA A 39 -14.88 -40.51 20.17
CA ALA A 39 -15.59 -39.88 19.06
C ALA A 39 -14.85 -40.12 17.73
N PRO A 40 -15.56 -40.29 16.60
CA PRO A 40 -14.91 -40.50 15.32
C PRO A 40 -14.09 -39.27 14.97
N THR A 41 -12.78 -39.47 14.83
CA THR A 41 -11.82 -38.47 14.36
C THR A 41 -12.25 -38.08 12.93
N THR A 42 -12.96 -36.97 12.81
CA THR A 42 -13.22 -36.38 11.50
C THR A 42 -11.91 -35.85 10.94
N VAL A 43 -11.75 -35.85 9.62
CA VAL A 43 -10.52 -35.42 8.92
C VAL A 43 -10.03 -34.01 9.36
N GLY A 44 -10.90 -33.21 9.98
CA GLY A 44 -10.56 -31.93 10.60
C GLY A 44 -9.64 -31.99 11.83
N GLU A 45 -9.54 -33.12 12.56
CA GLU A 45 -8.63 -33.25 13.71
C GLU A 45 -7.25 -33.80 13.33
N LEU A 46 -7.10 -34.40 12.15
CA LEU A 46 -5.80 -34.80 11.60
C LEU A 46 -4.99 -33.63 11.03
N PHE A 47 -5.64 -32.47 10.81
CA PHE A 47 -5.01 -31.24 10.31
C PHE A 47 -5.50 -29.97 11.05
N ALA A 48 -5.86 -30.08 12.33
CA ALA A 48 -6.20 -28.94 13.21
C ALA A 48 -4.97 -28.06 13.58
N GLY A 49 -4.03 -27.92 12.64
CA GLY A 49 -2.79 -27.18 12.79
C GLY A 49 -2.06 -26.94 11.47
N SER A 50 -2.63 -27.23 10.30
CA SER A 50 -2.00 -26.85 9.03
C SER A 50 -2.40 -25.44 8.61
N VAL A 51 -2.11 -24.47 9.47
CA VAL A 51 -1.61 -23.19 8.94
C VAL A 51 -0.15 -23.49 8.56
N ALA A 52 0.06 -23.99 7.35
CA ALA A 52 1.39 -23.99 6.77
C ALA A 52 1.68 -22.57 6.24
N THR A 53 1.80 -21.61 7.14
CA THR A 53 2.84 -20.61 7.01
C THR A 53 3.91 -21.01 8.00
N THR A 54 4.80 -21.90 7.56
CA THR A 54 6.19 -21.79 8.01
C THR A 54 6.62 -20.36 7.70
N THR A 55 6.45 -19.45 8.65
CA THR A 55 7.37 -18.33 8.82
C THR A 55 8.70 -18.99 9.12
N LEU A 56 9.41 -19.38 8.06
CA LEU A 56 10.86 -19.41 8.11
C LEU A 56 11.21 -18.03 8.68
N GLU A 57 11.72 -18.00 9.92
CA GLU A 57 12.35 -16.80 10.46
C GLU A 57 13.26 -16.28 9.34
N GLY A 58 13.10 -15.00 8.98
CA GLY A 58 13.93 -14.40 7.94
C GLY A 58 15.41 -14.71 8.22
N PRO A 59 16.24 -14.88 7.18
CA PRO A 59 17.64 -15.24 7.38
C PRO A 59 18.31 -14.18 8.28
N ALA A 60 18.56 -14.55 9.54
CA ALA A 60 19.29 -13.72 10.47
C ALA A 60 20.78 -13.80 10.18
N VAL A 61 21.51 -12.71 10.39
CA VAL A 61 22.96 -12.71 10.29
C VAL A 61 23.51 -13.69 11.33
N ALA A 62 24.33 -14.66 10.88
CA ALA A 62 24.83 -15.72 11.75
C ALA A 62 25.64 -15.15 12.93
N GLY A 63 25.27 -15.52 14.15
CA GLY A 63 25.90 -15.01 15.37
C GLY A 63 25.46 -13.61 15.78
N TRP A 64 24.47 -13.01 15.11
CA TRP A 64 23.86 -11.77 15.55
C TRP A 64 23.09 -11.96 16.85
N THR A 65 23.23 -10.98 17.72
CA THR A 65 22.42 -10.84 18.94
C THR A 65 21.76 -9.48 18.91
N TYR A 66 20.57 -9.39 19.49
CA TYR A 66 19.86 -8.12 19.61
C TYR A 66 20.78 -6.98 20.07
N ARG A 67 20.72 -5.86 19.36
CA ARG A 67 21.50 -4.66 19.65
C ARG A 67 20.64 -3.44 19.37
N GLU A 68 20.53 -2.54 20.34
CA GLU A 68 19.93 -1.22 20.14
C GLU A 68 20.79 -0.37 19.21
N LEU A 69 20.14 0.33 18.27
CA LEU A 69 20.81 1.14 17.26
C LEU A 69 20.28 2.59 17.31
N PRO A 70 20.60 3.37 18.36
CA PRO A 70 20.02 4.70 18.58
C PRO A 70 20.38 5.70 17.47
N GLU A 71 21.59 5.61 16.90
CA GLU A 71 22.01 6.46 15.77
C GLU A 71 21.17 6.19 14.52
N MET A 72 20.93 4.92 14.19
CA MET A 72 20.04 4.51 13.10
C MET A 72 18.59 4.96 13.35
N ARG A 73 18.06 4.74 14.56
CA ARG A 73 16.70 5.20 14.95
C ARG A 73 16.54 6.70 14.75
N THR A 74 17.52 7.48 15.20
CA THR A 74 17.53 8.95 15.06
C THR A 74 17.53 9.36 13.58
N ALA A 75 18.33 8.69 12.75
CA ALA A 75 18.38 8.96 11.31
C ALA A 75 17.05 8.60 10.60
N LEU A 76 16.40 7.51 11.02
CA LEU A 76 15.09 7.11 10.50
C LEU A 76 13.97 8.07 10.93
N GLU A 77 13.99 8.57 12.17
CA GLU A 77 13.06 9.63 12.61
C GLU A 77 13.24 10.91 11.79
N ALA A 78 14.50 11.29 11.50
CA ALA A 78 14.78 12.42 10.61
C ALA A 78 14.24 12.19 9.19
N CYS A 79 14.29 10.95 8.68
CA CYS A 79 13.69 10.59 7.40
C CYS A 79 12.15 10.79 7.40
N VAL A 80 11.45 10.39 8.45
CA VAL A 80 10.00 10.64 8.59
C VAL A 80 9.72 12.14 8.63
N ALA A 81 10.54 12.92 9.33
CA ALA A 81 10.38 14.37 9.45
C ALA A 81 10.52 15.12 8.11
N LEU A 82 11.21 14.56 7.11
CA LEU A 82 11.27 15.15 5.76
C LEU A 82 9.89 15.24 5.10
N VAL A 83 8.96 14.35 5.46
CA VAL A 83 7.56 14.39 4.99
C VAL A 83 6.81 15.58 5.60
N ASP A 84 7.10 15.94 6.87
CA ASP A 84 6.39 16.98 7.61
C ASP A 84 6.79 18.40 7.19
N LEU A 85 8.06 18.59 6.83
CA LEU A 85 8.62 19.91 6.57
C LEU A 85 8.23 20.51 5.23
N GLY A 86 7.60 19.73 4.32
CA GLY A 86 7.40 20.15 2.92
C GLY A 86 8.74 20.55 2.33
N SER A 87 9.55 19.54 1.98
CA SER A 87 10.98 19.64 1.66
C SER A 87 11.40 21.00 1.08
N SER A 88 11.82 21.91 1.95
CA SER A 88 12.47 23.18 1.60
C SER A 88 13.91 23.22 2.13
N THR A 89 14.48 22.05 2.40
CA THR A 89 15.91 21.87 2.63
C THR A 89 16.44 20.63 1.90
N VAL A 90 16.20 20.56 0.60
CA VAL A 90 17.22 19.98 -0.29
C VAL A 90 17.91 21.18 -0.90
N SER A 91 19.09 21.50 -0.35
CA SER A 91 20.09 22.28 -1.05
C SER A 91 20.22 21.66 -2.46
N ASP A 92 19.94 22.43 -3.50
CA ASP A 92 20.15 22.10 -4.91
C ASP A 92 21.64 21.84 -5.21
N ASP A 93 22.25 20.84 -4.59
CA ASP A 93 23.64 20.44 -4.82
C ASP A 93 23.79 18.92 -4.99
N GLU A 94 22.76 18.28 -5.56
CA GLU A 94 22.99 17.37 -6.67
C GLU A 94 22.20 17.90 -7.87
N GLY A 95 22.92 18.59 -8.77
CA GLY A 95 22.35 19.21 -9.96
C GLY A 95 21.69 18.21 -10.94
N PRO A 96 21.30 18.67 -12.14
CA PRO A 96 20.59 17.82 -13.10
C PRO A 96 21.37 16.52 -13.37
N ARG A 97 20.70 15.38 -13.22
CA ARG A 97 21.29 14.04 -13.42
C ARG A 97 21.97 13.98 -14.79
N THR A 98 23.20 13.50 -14.85
CA THR A 98 23.98 13.39 -16.10
C THR A 98 24.46 11.96 -16.33
N VAL A 99 24.77 11.63 -17.59
CA VAL A 99 25.38 10.38 -18.02
C VAL A 99 26.54 10.66 -18.98
N ILE A 100 27.64 9.91 -18.85
CA ILE A 100 28.81 10.02 -19.74
C ILE A 100 28.71 8.92 -20.82
N VAL A 101 28.89 9.30 -22.07
CA VAL A 101 28.86 8.39 -23.23
C VAL A 101 30.08 7.47 -23.21
N GLU A 102 29.84 6.16 -23.17
CA GLU A 102 30.90 5.15 -23.19
C GLU A 102 31.05 4.51 -24.59
N SER A 103 32.13 3.75 -24.79
CA SER A 103 32.38 3.08 -26.07
C SER A 103 31.30 2.02 -26.34
N GLY A 104 30.56 2.17 -27.44
CA GLY A 104 29.45 1.27 -27.82
C GLY A 104 28.05 1.80 -27.48
N ASP A 105 27.96 2.96 -26.84
CA ASP A 105 26.71 3.67 -26.60
C ASP A 105 26.13 4.30 -27.87
N SER A 106 24.81 4.46 -27.85
CA SER A 106 24.08 5.28 -28.82
C SER A 106 23.02 6.10 -28.08
N LEU A 107 22.58 7.21 -28.69
CA LEU A 107 21.61 8.09 -28.02
C LEU A 107 20.31 7.35 -27.71
N GLY A 108 19.91 6.38 -28.53
CA GLY A 108 18.77 5.49 -28.26
C GLY A 108 18.96 4.56 -27.08
N LYS A 109 20.15 3.98 -26.89
CA LYS A 109 20.44 3.12 -25.73
C LYS A 109 20.53 3.93 -24.45
N ILE A 110 21.12 5.12 -24.52
CA ILE A 110 21.19 6.05 -23.38
C ILE A 110 19.80 6.56 -23.05
N ALA A 111 19.03 7.01 -24.03
CA ALA A 111 17.67 7.49 -23.81
C ALA A 111 16.78 6.40 -23.23
N ALA A 112 16.89 5.16 -23.74
CA ALA A 112 16.23 3.99 -23.16
C ALA A 112 16.71 3.69 -21.73
N ARG A 113 18.01 3.85 -21.43
CA ARG A 113 18.59 3.65 -20.09
C ARG A 113 17.99 4.59 -19.04
N PHE A 114 17.58 5.79 -19.45
CA PHE A 114 16.97 6.79 -18.55
C PHE A 114 15.48 7.01 -18.80
N ASP A 115 14.87 6.10 -19.56
CA ASP A 115 13.46 6.12 -19.93
C ASP A 115 12.99 7.48 -20.46
N ARG A 116 13.71 7.95 -21.47
CA ARG A 116 13.32 9.11 -22.26
C ARG A 116 13.40 8.73 -23.71
N THR A 117 12.64 9.45 -24.51
CA THR A 117 12.75 9.35 -25.95
C THR A 117 14.07 9.97 -26.42
N VAL A 118 14.57 9.47 -27.55
CA VAL A 118 15.70 10.08 -28.24
C VAL A 118 15.43 11.56 -28.48
N ASP A 119 14.20 11.93 -28.84
CA ASP A 119 13.79 13.32 -29.03
C ASP A 119 13.80 14.15 -27.75
N GLN A 120 13.49 13.58 -26.58
CA GLN A 120 13.60 14.26 -25.29
C GLN A 120 15.07 14.50 -24.92
N PHE A 121 15.93 13.50 -25.14
CA PHE A 121 17.38 13.66 -24.97
C PHE A 121 17.97 14.67 -25.97
N MET A 122 17.56 14.64 -27.24
CA MET A 122 18.02 15.55 -28.28
C MET A 122 17.62 16.99 -27.97
N ARG A 123 16.38 17.21 -27.49
CA ARG A 123 15.89 18.54 -27.08
C ARG A 123 16.57 19.05 -25.80
N ALA A 124 16.70 18.20 -24.77
CA ALA A 124 17.34 18.60 -23.51
C ALA A 124 18.85 18.88 -23.65
N ASN A 125 19.50 18.33 -24.68
CA ASN A 125 20.94 18.44 -24.90
C ASN A 125 21.34 19.18 -26.19
N GLY A 126 20.40 19.74 -26.96
CA GLY A 126 20.67 20.52 -28.19
C GLY A 126 21.26 19.72 -29.37
N ILE A 127 20.97 18.42 -29.46
CA ILE A 127 21.54 17.51 -30.47
C ILE A 127 20.66 17.51 -31.72
N SER A 128 21.25 17.80 -32.88
CA SER A 128 20.52 17.83 -34.17
C SER A 128 20.57 16.51 -34.96
N ASP A 129 21.61 15.70 -34.75
CA ASP A 129 21.77 14.37 -35.36
C ASP A 129 22.06 13.32 -34.26
N PRO A 130 21.15 12.37 -34.00
CA PRO A 130 21.27 11.41 -32.91
C PRO A 130 22.37 10.35 -33.11
N ASN A 131 23.00 10.29 -34.30
CA ASN A 131 24.01 9.28 -34.63
C ASN A 131 25.45 9.76 -34.42
N LEU A 132 25.67 11.04 -34.12
CA LEU A 132 27.00 11.64 -33.96
C LEU A 132 27.31 11.92 -32.49
N LEU A 133 27.45 10.86 -31.68
CA LEU A 133 27.92 10.96 -30.29
C LEU A 133 29.43 10.71 -30.18
N GLN A 134 30.12 11.45 -29.29
CA GLN A 134 31.54 11.27 -29.00
C GLN A 134 31.75 10.55 -27.66
N VAL A 135 32.68 9.59 -27.60
CA VAL A 135 33.01 8.88 -26.35
C VAL A 135 33.62 9.86 -25.34
N GLY A 136 33.15 9.81 -24.09
CA GLY A 136 33.51 10.74 -23.02
C GLY A 136 32.63 12.00 -22.96
N GLN A 137 31.67 12.16 -23.87
CA GLN A 137 30.72 13.28 -23.85
C GLN A 137 29.72 13.13 -22.70
N VAL A 138 29.41 14.23 -22.00
CA VAL A 138 28.44 14.24 -20.88
C VAL A 138 27.08 14.72 -21.39
N LEU A 139 26.01 13.99 -21.06
CA LEU A 139 24.62 14.29 -21.42
C LEU A 139 23.78 14.51 -20.17
N VAL A 140 22.98 15.57 -20.16
CA VAL A 140 21.97 15.86 -19.15
C VAL A 140 20.77 14.95 -19.38
N VAL A 141 20.39 14.19 -18.36
CA VAL A 141 19.16 13.40 -18.37
C VAL A 141 17.99 14.38 -18.26
N PRO A 142 17.10 14.44 -19.27
CA PRO A 142 15.94 15.32 -19.23
C PRO A 142 15.14 15.06 -17.96
N ALA A 143 14.98 16.11 -17.15
CA ALA A 143 14.00 16.10 -16.07
C ALA A 143 12.63 15.79 -16.69
N GLN A 144 11.84 14.98 -16.00
CA GLN A 144 10.52 14.61 -16.46
C GLN A 144 9.62 15.84 -16.35
N ARG A 145 9.64 16.70 -17.36
CA ARG A 145 8.67 17.77 -17.48
C ARG A 145 7.53 17.27 -18.34
N ILE A 146 6.43 16.92 -17.69
CA ILE A 146 5.15 16.86 -18.36
C ILE A 146 4.63 18.30 -18.36
N GLU A 147 5.18 19.12 -19.25
CA GLU A 147 4.56 20.40 -19.63
C GLU A 147 3.77 20.13 -20.91
N ASN A 148 2.52 19.74 -20.75
CA ASN A 148 1.46 20.18 -21.64
C ASN A 148 0.44 20.84 -20.72
N GLU A 149 0.64 22.14 -20.49
CA GLU A 149 -0.33 23.02 -19.85
C GLU A 149 -1.49 23.22 -20.84
N VAL A 150 -2.35 22.20 -20.90
CA VAL A 150 -3.77 22.44 -21.07
C VAL A 150 -4.20 23.09 -19.76
N GLU A 151 -5.02 24.13 -19.80
CA GLU A 151 -5.76 24.59 -18.63
C GLU A 151 -6.61 23.39 -18.18
N VAL A 152 -6.04 22.59 -17.27
CA VAL A 152 -6.70 21.41 -16.71
C VAL A 152 -7.70 21.97 -15.72
N ASP A 153 -8.99 21.76 -15.99
CA ASP A 153 -10.06 21.96 -15.01
C ASP A 153 -9.67 21.17 -13.75
N GLY A 154 -9.48 21.83 -12.61
CA GLY A 154 -9.01 21.20 -11.37
C GLY A 154 -7.72 21.76 -10.74
N PRO A 155 -7.33 21.21 -9.58
CA PRO A 155 -6.14 21.69 -8.85
C PRO A 155 -4.85 21.32 -9.57
N ALA A 156 -3.88 22.23 -9.52
CA ALA A 156 -2.51 21.94 -9.89
C ALA A 156 -1.91 20.90 -8.93
N VAL A 157 -1.35 19.83 -9.48
CA VAL A 157 -0.70 18.77 -8.70
C VAL A 157 0.81 18.97 -8.74
N LEU A 158 1.38 19.38 -7.61
CA LEU A 158 2.82 19.45 -7.41
C LEU A 158 3.33 18.15 -6.80
N VAL A 159 4.53 17.74 -7.22
CA VAL A 159 5.21 16.56 -6.68
C VAL A 159 6.34 17.04 -5.78
N GLU A 160 6.22 16.79 -4.49
CA GLU A 160 7.27 17.02 -3.50
C GLU A 160 7.96 15.69 -3.20
N PRO A 161 9.17 15.45 -3.74
CA PRO A 161 9.89 14.22 -3.49
C PRO A 161 10.41 14.20 -2.06
N VAL A 162 10.23 13.06 -1.40
CA VAL A 162 10.85 12.69 -0.13
C VAL A 162 11.83 11.57 -0.42
N TYR A 163 13.12 11.90 -0.36
CA TYR A 163 14.19 10.94 -0.49
C TYR A 163 15.03 10.93 0.77
N CYS A 164 15.30 9.75 1.30
CA CYS A 164 16.28 9.59 2.36
C CYS A 164 17.08 8.30 2.16
N GLU A 165 18.34 8.37 2.54
CA GLU A 165 19.26 7.24 2.58
C GLU A 165 19.82 7.17 4.00
N VAL A 166 19.60 6.05 4.68
CA VAL A 166 20.02 5.86 6.07
C VAL A 166 21.05 4.75 6.15
N ASP A 167 22.25 5.12 6.59
CA ASP A 167 23.29 4.18 7.00
C ASP A 167 22.92 3.56 8.34
N THR A 168 22.81 2.23 8.37
CA THR A 168 22.45 1.48 9.60
C THR A 168 23.59 1.36 10.61
N GLY A 169 24.84 1.61 10.21
CA GLY A 169 26.03 1.31 11.00
C GLY A 169 26.25 -0.21 11.23
N VAL A 170 25.50 -1.04 10.51
CA VAL A 170 25.55 -2.51 10.58
C VAL A 170 25.99 -3.05 9.23
N THR A 171 27.02 -3.88 9.22
CA THR A 171 27.49 -4.55 8.00
C THR A 171 26.39 -5.38 7.34
N ALA A 172 26.24 -5.26 6.02
CA ALA A 172 25.32 -6.10 5.25
C ALA A 172 25.92 -7.48 4.94
N PHE A 173 25.12 -8.54 5.04
CA PHE A 173 25.55 -9.92 4.78
C PHE A 173 24.67 -10.63 3.77
N GLY A 174 25.30 -11.36 2.86
CA GLY A 174 24.63 -12.19 1.85
C GLY A 174 24.07 -13.49 2.42
N PRO A 175 23.33 -14.27 1.62
CA PRO A 175 22.75 -15.55 2.04
C PRO A 175 23.82 -16.62 2.34
N ASP A 176 25.04 -16.42 1.84
CA ASP A 176 26.23 -17.24 2.10
C ASP A 176 27.00 -16.82 3.38
N GLY A 177 26.53 -15.78 4.07
CA GLY A 177 27.20 -15.20 5.23
C GLY A 177 28.41 -14.32 4.87
N VAL A 178 28.61 -14.01 3.59
CA VAL A 178 29.70 -13.13 3.14
C VAL A 178 29.24 -11.67 3.24
N GLN A 179 30.14 -10.79 3.67
CA GLN A 179 29.88 -9.37 3.71
C GLN A 179 29.66 -8.78 2.31
N ILE A 180 28.59 -8.01 2.14
CA ILE A 180 28.26 -7.30 0.90
C ILE A 180 28.61 -5.83 1.11
N GLY A 181 29.79 -5.42 0.66
CA GLY A 181 30.20 -4.02 0.66
C GLY A 181 30.27 -3.38 2.05
N GLY A 182 29.73 -2.16 2.17
CA GLY A 182 29.77 -1.33 3.37
C GLY A 182 28.68 -1.66 4.40
N PRO A 183 28.27 -0.68 5.23
CA PRO A 183 27.08 -0.86 6.06
C PRO A 183 25.83 -1.02 5.18
N GLY A 184 24.82 -1.69 5.72
CA GLY A 184 23.51 -1.80 5.13
C GLY A 184 22.85 -0.43 5.02
N ILE A 185 22.24 -0.17 3.87
CA ILE A 185 21.61 1.09 3.55
C ILE A 185 20.11 0.89 3.43
N ILE A 186 19.35 1.75 4.11
CA ILE A 186 17.89 1.82 3.99
C ILE A 186 17.54 3.00 3.08
N GLU A 187 16.83 2.74 1.98
CA GLU A 187 16.44 3.79 1.04
C GLU A 187 14.92 4.03 1.08
N VAL A 188 14.49 5.29 1.19
CA VAL A 188 13.09 5.67 1.08
C VAL A 188 12.91 6.60 -0.11
N PHE A 189 12.02 6.21 -1.02
CA PHE A 189 11.57 7.02 -2.15
C PHE A 189 10.07 7.23 -2.03
N ALA A 190 9.65 8.43 -1.65
CA ALA A 190 8.24 8.77 -1.58
C ALA A 190 7.92 10.07 -2.33
N ASP A 191 6.73 10.16 -2.93
CA ASP A 191 6.25 11.37 -3.57
C ASP A 191 5.03 11.91 -2.80
N TRP A 192 5.12 13.11 -2.22
CA TRP A 192 3.93 13.80 -1.75
C TRP A 192 3.29 14.58 -2.91
N LYS A 193 2.07 14.19 -3.29
CA LYS A 193 1.26 14.95 -4.26
C LYS A 193 0.57 16.09 -3.51
N ARG A 194 1.09 17.31 -3.65
CA ARG A 194 0.49 18.52 -3.07
C ARG A 194 -0.43 19.17 -4.10
N LEU A 195 -1.66 19.41 -3.71
CA LEU A 195 -2.66 20.13 -4.50
C LEU A 195 -2.54 21.63 -4.22
N GLU A 196 -2.46 22.43 -5.28
CA GLU A 196 -2.61 23.89 -5.27
C GLU A 196 -3.83 24.27 -6.11
N GLY A 197 -4.67 25.18 -5.65
CA GLY A 197 -5.94 25.51 -6.30
C GLY A 197 -6.87 26.27 -5.36
N PRO A 198 -8.16 26.46 -5.74
CA PRO A 198 -9.14 27.18 -4.90
C PRO A 198 -9.30 26.54 -3.49
N ASP A 199 -9.98 27.25 -2.58
CA ASP A 199 -10.03 27.03 -1.12
C ASP A 199 -10.37 25.58 -0.66
N GLU A 200 -10.82 24.72 -1.58
CA GLU A 200 -11.15 23.30 -1.43
C GLU A 200 -9.94 22.35 -1.51
N ALA A 201 -8.99 22.59 -2.43
CA ALA A 201 -7.79 21.75 -2.65
C ALA A 201 -6.91 21.53 -1.38
N PRO A 202 -6.77 22.52 -0.47
CA PRO A 202 -6.02 22.34 0.78
C PRO A 202 -6.58 21.28 1.73
N ARG A 203 -7.86 20.90 1.63
CA ARG A 203 -8.50 19.96 2.58
C ARG A 203 -7.96 18.54 2.48
N VAL A 204 -7.55 18.13 1.27
CA VAL A 204 -7.05 16.78 1.00
C VAL A 204 -5.53 16.66 1.23
N ASN A 205 -4.78 17.76 1.13
CA ASN A 205 -3.32 17.79 1.31
C ASN A 205 -2.86 17.18 2.64
N GLY A 206 -3.56 17.48 3.74
CA GLY A 206 -3.24 16.91 5.05
C GLY A 206 -3.37 15.38 5.08
N ARG A 207 -4.36 14.84 4.38
CA ARG A 207 -4.57 13.38 4.26
C ARG A 207 -3.53 12.74 3.34
N LEU A 208 -3.26 13.33 2.18
CA LEU A 208 -2.21 12.84 1.27
C LEU A 208 -0.85 12.80 1.98
N ARG A 209 -0.50 13.87 2.69
CA ARG A 209 0.72 13.90 3.51
C ARG A 209 0.70 12.85 4.62
N GLY A 210 -0.42 12.70 5.31
CA GLY A 210 -0.58 11.68 6.36
C GLY A 210 -0.43 10.25 5.85
N LEU A 211 -0.87 9.95 4.62
CA LEU A 211 -0.66 8.65 3.98
C LEU A 211 0.83 8.38 3.70
N VAL A 212 1.56 9.40 3.20
CA VAL A 212 3.01 9.30 3.01
C VAL A 212 3.71 9.08 4.36
N GLN A 213 3.38 9.89 5.36
CA GLN A 213 3.98 9.83 6.69
C GLN A 213 3.73 8.48 7.37
N ALA A 214 2.51 7.96 7.29
CA ALA A 214 2.18 6.64 7.81
C ALA A 214 2.92 5.52 7.06
N SER A 215 3.06 5.64 5.73
CA SER A 215 3.77 4.65 4.92
C SER A 215 5.27 4.62 5.21
N VAL A 216 5.91 5.79 5.29
CA VAL A 216 7.33 5.92 5.61
C VAL A 216 7.58 5.50 7.06
N GLY A 217 6.76 6.01 7.99
CA GLY A 217 6.87 5.75 9.41
C GLY A 217 6.76 4.26 9.78
N SER A 218 5.77 3.55 9.22
CA SER A 218 5.64 2.11 9.48
C SER A 218 6.81 1.32 8.92
N PHE A 219 7.21 1.60 7.68
CA PHE A 219 8.35 0.94 7.04
C PHE A 219 9.63 1.11 7.84
N VAL A 220 10.00 2.34 8.21
CA VAL A 220 11.26 2.57 8.94
C VAL A 220 11.24 1.97 10.34
N ALA A 221 10.08 1.94 11.00
CA ALA A 221 9.92 1.29 12.30
C ALA A 221 10.12 -0.22 12.18
N ASP A 222 9.46 -0.86 11.22
CA ASP A 222 9.56 -2.30 10.96
C ASP A 222 10.99 -2.70 10.56
N VAL A 223 11.64 -1.92 9.69
CA VAL A 223 13.03 -2.19 9.27
C VAL A 223 13.98 -2.05 10.44
N ALA A 224 13.81 -1.03 11.28
CA ALA A 224 14.66 -0.85 12.45
C ALA A 224 14.53 -2.02 13.43
N ASP A 225 13.31 -2.50 13.69
CA ASP A 225 13.06 -3.67 14.53
C ASP A 225 13.72 -4.93 13.96
N GLU A 226 13.65 -5.14 12.64
CA GLU A 226 14.30 -6.26 11.96
C GLU A 226 15.84 -6.18 12.05
N VAL A 227 16.43 -5.01 11.78
CA VAL A 227 17.89 -4.84 11.82
C VAL A 227 18.44 -5.00 13.24
N GLU A 228 17.76 -4.44 14.26
CA GLU A 228 18.17 -4.61 15.66
C GLU A 228 18.11 -6.07 16.10
N ARG A 229 17.07 -6.81 15.67
CA ARG A 229 16.84 -8.21 16.07
C ARG A 229 17.68 -9.22 15.30
N PHE A 230 17.88 -9.03 14.01
CA PHE A 230 18.44 -10.04 13.10
C PHE A 230 19.69 -9.59 12.34
N GLY A 231 20.08 -8.32 12.44
CA GLY A 231 21.14 -7.73 11.65
C GLY A 231 20.69 -7.39 10.23
N PHE A 232 21.61 -6.87 9.41
CA PHE A 232 21.28 -6.45 8.05
C PHE A 232 21.52 -7.57 7.03
N ALA A 233 20.53 -8.44 6.86
CA ALA A 233 20.59 -9.54 5.91
C ALA A 233 20.12 -9.13 4.51
N CYS A 234 20.89 -9.52 3.50
CA CYS A 234 20.67 -9.27 2.09
C CYS A 234 20.52 -10.58 1.35
N ARG A 235 19.41 -10.76 0.62
CA ARG A 235 19.23 -11.97 -0.20
C ARG A 235 19.84 -11.83 -1.59
N ASP A 236 19.88 -10.62 -2.13
CA ASP A 236 20.56 -10.27 -3.38
C ASP A 236 21.91 -9.63 -3.02
N GLY A 237 23.00 -10.28 -3.41
CA GLY A 237 24.37 -9.88 -3.06
C GLY A 237 24.96 -8.76 -3.91
N SER A 238 24.19 -8.20 -4.84
CA SER A 238 24.72 -7.31 -5.87
C SER A 238 25.01 -5.89 -5.37
N HIS A 239 24.19 -5.34 -4.48
CA HIS A 239 24.32 -3.98 -3.95
C HIS A 239 23.64 -3.98 -2.57
N ALA A 240 24.27 -3.47 -1.50
CA ALA A 240 23.78 -3.49 -0.10
C ALA A 240 22.43 -2.74 0.19
N ARG A 241 21.58 -2.63 -0.83
CA ARG A 241 20.26 -2.01 -0.94
C ARG A 241 19.18 -3.08 -0.80
N CYS A 242 19.13 -3.67 0.39
CA CYS A 242 18.25 -4.81 0.69
C CYS A 242 17.07 -4.42 1.58
N ALA A 243 16.96 -3.12 1.90
CA ALA A 243 15.86 -2.52 2.62
C ALA A 243 15.47 -1.23 1.90
N TRP A 244 14.29 -1.19 1.30
CA TRP A 244 13.83 0.04 0.63
C TRP A 244 12.31 0.16 0.58
N LEU A 245 11.82 1.39 0.47
CA LEU A 245 10.42 1.74 0.26
C LEU A 245 10.26 2.60 -0.99
N GLN A 246 9.26 2.28 -1.80
CA GLN A 246 8.76 3.10 -2.89
C GLN A 246 7.27 3.40 -2.67
N HIS A 247 6.95 4.67 -2.41
CA HIS A 247 5.59 5.20 -2.22
C HIS A 247 5.37 6.33 -3.22
N ARG A 248 4.95 6.00 -4.46
CA ARG A 248 4.90 6.97 -5.56
C ARG A 248 3.52 6.96 -6.20
N PRO A 249 2.53 7.58 -5.55
CA PRO A 249 1.17 7.63 -6.06
C PRO A 249 1.08 8.23 -7.48
N GLU A 250 0.24 7.62 -8.30
CA GLU A 250 -0.19 8.06 -9.62
C GLU A 250 -1.53 8.79 -9.51
N VAL A 251 -1.63 9.99 -10.08
CA VAL A 251 -2.90 10.72 -10.20
C VAL A 251 -3.64 10.20 -11.42
N LEU A 252 -4.85 9.70 -11.18
CA LEU A 252 -5.73 9.10 -12.19
C LEU A 252 -6.85 10.05 -12.64
N LEU A 253 -7.24 10.97 -11.77
CA LEU A 253 -8.20 12.05 -12.07
C LEU A 253 -7.92 13.25 -11.17
N ALA A 254 -7.96 14.44 -11.76
CA ALA A 254 -8.01 15.71 -11.04
C ALA A 254 -8.97 16.63 -11.80
N THR A 255 -10.09 16.97 -11.17
CA THR A 255 -11.08 17.96 -11.63
C THR A 255 -11.32 18.97 -10.51
N ASP A 256 -12.18 19.96 -10.70
CA ASP A 256 -12.58 20.89 -9.63
C ASP A 256 -13.27 20.20 -8.46
N ASP A 257 -13.98 19.10 -8.73
CA ASP A 257 -14.79 18.37 -7.74
C ASP A 257 -14.09 17.10 -7.21
N LEU A 258 -13.23 16.47 -8.01
CA LEU A 258 -12.70 15.14 -7.71
C LEU A 258 -11.19 15.04 -7.83
N PHE A 259 -10.59 14.32 -6.89
CA PHE A 259 -9.19 13.90 -6.98
C PHE A 259 -9.08 12.40 -6.74
N SER A 260 -8.62 11.65 -7.73
CA SER A 260 -8.43 10.20 -7.63
C SER A 260 -6.97 9.83 -7.81
N VAL A 261 -6.44 9.07 -6.85
CA VAL A 261 -5.03 8.71 -6.76
C VAL A 261 -4.89 7.23 -6.42
N ARG A 262 -3.92 6.58 -7.07
CA ARG A 262 -3.58 5.18 -6.82
C ARG A 262 -2.11 5.07 -6.51
N ASP A 263 -1.75 4.28 -5.51
CA ASP A 263 -0.36 3.90 -5.27
C ASP A 263 -0.22 2.39 -5.27
N VAL A 264 0.91 1.93 -5.80
CA VAL A 264 1.39 0.56 -5.63
C VAL A 264 2.63 0.69 -4.77
N VAL A 265 2.43 0.64 -3.46
CA VAL A 265 3.50 0.75 -2.49
C VAL A 265 4.35 -0.51 -2.59
N ARG A 266 5.62 -0.35 -2.91
CA ARG A 266 6.57 -1.47 -3.01
C ARG A 266 7.59 -1.33 -1.92
N ARG A 267 7.87 -2.41 -1.20
CA ARG A 267 8.91 -2.40 -0.16
C ARG A 267 9.67 -3.71 -0.14
N LEU A 268 10.94 -3.60 0.20
CA LEU A 268 11.79 -4.75 0.49
C LEU A 268 12.26 -4.62 1.94
N MET A 269 12.06 -5.68 2.73
CA MET A 269 12.58 -5.77 4.08
C MET A 269 13.92 -6.50 4.09
N PRO A 270 14.82 -6.23 5.05
CA PRO A 270 16.00 -7.06 5.27
C PRO A 270 15.64 -8.55 5.34
N GLY A 271 16.40 -9.39 4.65
CA GLY A 271 16.19 -10.84 4.61
C GLY A 271 14.96 -11.32 3.82
N ALA A 272 14.10 -10.43 3.32
CA ALA A 272 12.92 -10.82 2.56
C ALA A 272 13.27 -11.58 1.28
N SER A 273 12.41 -12.53 0.91
CA SER A 273 12.60 -13.36 -0.28
C SER A 273 12.11 -12.73 -1.58
N ALA A 274 11.27 -11.71 -1.47
CA ALA A 274 10.65 -10.98 -2.56
C ALA A 274 10.25 -9.58 -2.08
N VAL A 275 9.98 -8.71 -3.04
CA VAL A 275 9.36 -7.40 -2.80
C VAL A 275 7.91 -7.60 -2.37
N ASP A 276 7.49 -6.91 -1.31
CA ASP A 276 6.10 -6.79 -0.91
C ASP A 276 5.44 -5.65 -1.68
N GLU A 277 4.21 -5.88 -2.17
CA GLU A 277 3.43 -4.91 -2.94
C GLU A 277 2.05 -4.72 -2.31
N GLU A 278 1.68 -3.47 -2.04
CA GLU A 278 0.36 -3.10 -1.53
C GLU A 278 -0.30 -2.07 -2.45
N VAL A 279 -1.51 -2.37 -2.90
CA VAL A 279 -2.32 -1.44 -3.70
C VAL A 279 -3.16 -0.56 -2.78
N ARG A 280 -2.99 0.75 -2.91
CA ARG A 280 -3.79 1.75 -2.22
C ARG A 280 -4.51 2.61 -3.23
N THR A 281 -5.78 2.88 -2.98
CA THR A 281 -6.62 3.69 -3.85
C THR A 281 -7.38 4.68 -2.99
N GLU A 282 -7.36 5.95 -3.36
CA GLU A 282 -8.16 6.97 -2.72
C GLU A 282 -8.82 7.83 -3.80
N THR A 283 -10.11 8.12 -3.61
CA THR A 283 -10.85 9.08 -4.44
C THR A 283 -11.51 10.06 -3.49
N PHE A 284 -11.30 11.35 -3.73
CA PHE A 284 -11.73 12.43 -2.86
C PHE A 284 -12.77 13.30 -3.54
N ASP A 285 -13.78 13.68 -2.76
CA ASP A 285 -14.58 14.87 -3.00
C ASP A 285 -13.76 16.07 -2.52
N LEU A 286 -13.37 16.96 -3.44
CA LEU A 286 -12.57 18.14 -3.12
C LEU A 286 -13.38 19.18 -2.34
N ALA A 287 -14.69 19.31 -2.61
CA ALA A 287 -15.56 20.22 -1.89
C ALA A 287 -15.65 19.88 -0.40
N THR A 288 -15.69 18.59 -0.02
CA THR A 288 -15.71 18.19 1.41
C THR A 288 -14.35 17.79 1.97
N GLY A 289 -13.39 17.46 1.12
CA GLY A 289 -12.09 16.90 1.47
C GLY A 289 -12.15 15.44 1.96
N ARG A 290 -13.29 14.76 1.80
CA ARG A 290 -13.52 13.40 2.31
C ARG A 290 -13.26 12.35 1.24
N PRO A 291 -12.77 11.15 1.64
CA PRO A 291 -12.73 10.02 0.72
C PRO A 291 -14.16 9.56 0.39
N ILE A 292 -14.36 9.21 -0.87
CA ILE A 292 -15.58 8.64 -1.44
C ILE A 292 -15.48 7.12 -1.38
N THR A 293 -16.53 6.46 -0.90
CA THR A 293 -16.63 5.00 -0.93
C THR A 293 -17.21 4.50 -2.26
N VAL A 294 -16.90 3.26 -2.64
CA VAL A 294 -17.39 2.69 -3.91
C VAL A 294 -18.92 2.70 -4.01
N ALA A 295 -19.62 2.50 -2.88
CA ALA A 295 -21.08 2.49 -2.83
C ALA A 295 -21.70 3.86 -3.15
N GLU A 296 -21.00 4.96 -2.85
CA GLU A 296 -21.47 6.33 -3.13
C GLU A 296 -21.47 6.65 -4.63
N LEU A 297 -20.80 5.85 -5.46
CA LEU A 297 -20.85 6.01 -6.92
C LEU A 297 -22.20 5.57 -7.51
N PHE A 298 -22.93 4.70 -6.81
CA PHE A 298 -24.06 3.96 -7.36
C PHE A 298 -25.39 4.34 -6.71
N ASP A 299 -26.48 4.18 -7.45
CA ASP A 299 -27.83 4.29 -6.91
C ASP A 299 -28.09 3.11 -5.96
N PRO A 300 -28.36 3.35 -4.66
CA PRO A 300 -28.57 2.30 -3.67
C PRO A 300 -29.83 1.46 -3.93
N MET A 301 -30.73 1.91 -4.82
CA MET A 301 -31.92 1.16 -5.22
C MET A 301 -31.65 0.13 -6.33
N THR A 302 -30.43 0.10 -6.86
CA THR A 302 -30.03 -0.80 -7.96
C THR A 302 -29.14 -1.95 -7.46
N ASP A 303 -29.11 -3.05 -8.20
CA ASP A 303 -28.19 -4.17 -7.94
C ASP A 303 -26.82 -3.92 -8.56
N TRP A 304 -26.19 -2.80 -8.18
CA TRP A 304 -24.94 -2.34 -8.78
C TRP A 304 -23.78 -3.32 -8.53
N VAL A 305 -23.76 -4.03 -7.41
CA VAL A 305 -22.69 -4.97 -7.06
C VAL A 305 -22.68 -6.14 -8.05
N ALA A 306 -23.85 -6.68 -8.40
CA ALA A 306 -23.97 -7.73 -9.40
C ALA A 306 -23.57 -7.22 -10.80
N ALA A 307 -23.94 -5.98 -11.15
CA ALA A 307 -23.59 -5.38 -12.43
C ALA A 307 -22.07 -5.17 -12.57
N VAL A 308 -21.42 -4.61 -11.55
CA VAL A 308 -19.96 -4.41 -11.52
C VAL A 308 -19.23 -5.74 -11.59
N SER A 309 -19.68 -6.75 -10.81
CA SER A 309 -19.11 -8.09 -10.85
C SER A 309 -19.19 -8.72 -12.24
N ALA A 310 -20.36 -8.65 -12.89
CA ALA A 310 -20.55 -9.21 -14.22
C ALA A 310 -19.61 -8.57 -15.26
N GLU A 311 -19.50 -7.23 -15.26
CA GLU A 311 -18.62 -6.52 -16.18
C GLU A 311 -17.14 -6.77 -15.87
N ALA A 312 -16.77 -6.83 -14.58
CA ALA A 312 -15.42 -7.17 -14.15
C ALA A 312 -15.02 -8.58 -14.59
N ILE A 313 -15.85 -9.60 -14.32
CA ILE A 313 -15.59 -10.99 -14.73
C ILE A 313 -15.50 -11.12 -16.25
N SER A 314 -16.36 -10.42 -16.99
CA SER A 314 -16.34 -10.38 -18.46
C SER A 314 -15.03 -9.82 -18.99
N ARG A 315 -14.56 -8.70 -18.45
CA ARG A 315 -13.27 -8.09 -18.84
C ARG A 315 -12.08 -8.94 -18.45
N LEU A 316 -12.05 -9.39 -17.20
CA LEU A 316 -10.99 -10.27 -16.70
C LEU A 316 -10.87 -11.54 -17.54
N SER A 317 -11.97 -12.08 -18.08
CA SER A 317 -11.91 -13.26 -18.96
C SER A 317 -11.12 -13.05 -20.26
N GLN A 318 -10.90 -11.80 -20.67
CA GLN A 318 -10.15 -11.42 -21.87
C GLN A 318 -8.67 -11.18 -21.57
N GLU A 319 -8.29 -11.15 -20.29
CA GLU A 319 -6.94 -10.85 -19.84
C GLU A 319 -6.10 -12.14 -19.72
N PRO A 320 -4.95 -12.24 -20.41
CA PRO A 320 -4.17 -13.48 -20.49
C PRO A 320 -3.48 -13.88 -19.17
N TRP A 321 -3.43 -12.96 -18.20
CA TRP A 321 -2.79 -13.14 -16.89
C TRP A 321 -3.77 -13.57 -15.79
N THR A 322 -5.05 -13.71 -16.11
CA THR A 322 -6.09 -14.18 -15.16
C THR A 322 -6.25 -15.69 -15.18
N ASP A 323 -6.76 -16.26 -14.09
CA ASP A 323 -7.16 -17.67 -14.00
C ASP A 323 -8.55 -17.81 -13.36
N GLU A 324 -8.95 -19.03 -13.00
CA GLU A 324 -10.28 -19.32 -12.42
C GLU A 324 -10.59 -18.48 -11.17
N ARG A 325 -9.57 -18.00 -10.44
CA ARG A 325 -9.77 -17.14 -9.26
C ARG A 325 -10.46 -15.83 -9.57
N ARG A 326 -10.42 -15.33 -10.81
CA ARG A 326 -11.16 -14.12 -11.21
C ARG A 326 -12.66 -14.21 -10.89
N VAL A 327 -13.24 -15.41 -10.86
CA VAL A 327 -14.66 -15.62 -10.52
C VAL A 327 -14.93 -15.33 -9.04
N VAL A 328 -13.97 -15.66 -8.16
CA VAL A 328 -14.07 -15.43 -6.73
C VAL A 328 -13.59 -14.01 -6.38
N GLY A 329 -12.43 -13.58 -6.89
CA GLY A 329 -11.86 -12.27 -6.59
C GLY A 329 -12.64 -11.09 -7.19
N ALA A 330 -13.53 -11.34 -8.15
CA ALA A 330 -14.52 -10.37 -8.65
C ALA A 330 -15.96 -10.86 -8.45
N SER A 331 -16.22 -11.71 -7.44
CA SER A 331 -17.58 -12.11 -7.04
C SER A 331 -18.42 -10.88 -6.65
N PRO A 332 -19.77 -10.97 -6.64
CA PRO A 332 -20.66 -9.85 -6.32
C PRO A 332 -20.69 -9.54 -4.82
N GLU A 333 -19.52 -9.22 -4.27
CA GLU A 333 -19.30 -8.75 -2.91
C GLU A 333 -18.72 -7.34 -3.00
N ALA A 334 -19.36 -6.36 -2.36
CA ALA A 334 -18.94 -4.95 -2.45
C ALA A 334 -17.48 -4.74 -2.02
N GLY A 335 -16.99 -5.54 -1.07
CA GLY A 335 -15.60 -5.52 -0.60
C GLY A 335 -14.56 -5.80 -1.68
N ASN A 336 -14.92 -6.57 -2.72
CA ASN A 336 -14.03 -6.83 -3.86
C ASN A 336 -13.76 -5.57 -4.71
N PHE A 337 -14.62 -4.55 -4.60
CA PHE A 337 -14.57 -3.34 -5.42
C PHE A 337 -14.18 -2.09 -4.62
N GLU A 338 -13.75 -2.24 -3.35
CA GLU A 338 -13.29 -1.12 -2.52
C GLU A 338 -12.01 -0.47 -3.06
N ARG A 339 -11.20 -1.22 -3.81
CA ARG A 339 -10.00 -0.69 -4.47
C ARG A 339 -10.35 -0.13 -5.85
N PHE A 340 -10.86 1.08 -5.86
CA PHE A 340 -11.29 1.74 -7.09
C PHE A 340 -10.69 3.14 -7.25
N ASN A 341 -10.63 3.58 -8.50
CA ASN A 341 -10.32 4.95 -8.87
C ASN A 341 -11.21 5.42 -10.01
N LEU A 342 -11.41 6.73 -10.09
CA LEU A 342 -12.10 7.37 -11.21
C LEU A 342 -11.06 7.91 -12.20
N THR A 343 -11.40 7.91 -13.48
CA THR A 343 -10.63 8.50 -14.59
C THR A 343 -11.61 9.09 -15.59
N HIS A 344 -11.18 9.93 -16.52
CA HIS A 344 -12.06 10.34 -17.63
C HIS A 344 -12.51 9.15 -18.51
N GLY A 345 -11.79 8.03 -18.49
CA GLY A 345 -12.07 6.85 -19.32
C GLY A 345 -13.01 5.81 -18.69
N GLY A 346 -13.28 5.89 -17.39
CA GLY A 346 -14.08 4.89 -16.68
C GLY A 346 -13.65 4.64 -15.23
N LEU A 347 -14.37 3.71 -14.60
CA LEU A 347 -14.09 3.18 -13.27
C LEU A 347 -12.93 2.18 -13.35
N VAL A 348 -11.81 2.50 -12.70
CA VAL A 348 -10.68 1.58 -12.58
C VAL A 348 -10.87 0.73 -11.32
N LEU A 349 -10.85 -0.59 -11.47
CA LEU A 349 -10.84 -1.54 -10.35
C LEU A 349 -9.44 -2.15 -10.25
N SER A 350 -8.85 -2.10 -9.06
CA SER A 350 -7.53 -2.67 -8.78
C SER A 350 -7.65 -3.88 -7.86
N PHE A 351 -6.93 -4.95 -8.18
CA PHE A 351 -7.00 -6.20 -7.45
C PHE A 351 -5.65 -6.51 -6.80
N ALA A 352 -5.69 -6.95 -5.55
CA ALA A 352 -4.48 -7.31 -4.82
C ALA A 352 -3.80 -8.54 -5.47
N PRO A 353 -2.47 -8.66 -5.38
CA PRO A 353 -1.74 -9.81 -5.91
C PRO A 353 -2.35 -11.14 -5.46
N GLY A 354 -2.55 -12.07 -6.40
CA GLY A 354 -3.09 -13.39 -6.11
C GLY A 354 -4.61 -13.48 -5.91
N THR A 355 -5.37 -12.39 -6.04
CA THR A 355 -6.85 -12.45 -5.90
C THR A 355 -7.56 -12.93 -7.17
N ILE A 356 -7.01 -12.62 -8.35
CA ILE A 356 -7.67 -12.90 -9.65
C ILE A 356 -6.77 -13.62 -10.68
N GLY A 357 -5.52 -13.91 -10.35
CA GLY A 357 -4.53 -14.52 -11.26
C GLY A 357 -3.25 -15.00 -10.56
N GLY A 358 -2.42 -15.76 -11.29
CA GLY A 358 -1.22 -16.52 -10.87
C GLY A 358 -0.28 -15.84 -9.85
N GLN A 359 0.46 -16.63 -9.06
CA GLN A 359 1.62 -16.12 -8.32
C GLN A 359 2.62 -15.52 -9.33
N GLY A 360 2.87 -14.21 -9.25
CA GLY A 360 3.69 -13.46 -10.21
C GLY A 360 2.93 -12.40 -11.02
N SER A 361 1.60 -12.32 -10.94
CA SER A 361 0.89 -11.12 -11.39
C SER A 361 1.14 -10.01 -10.38
N HIS A 362 1.91 -8.99 -10.77
CA HIS A 362 1.97 -7.71 -10.06
C HIS A 362 0.56 -7.14 -9.87
N THR A 363 0.43 -6.06 -9.11
CA THR A 363 -0.82 -5.29 -9.04
C THR A 363 -1.46 -5.14 -10.42
N VAL A 364 -2.71 -5.58 -10.54
CA VAL A 364 -3.45 -5.61 -11.79
C VAL A 364 -4.73 -4.81 -11.66
N SER A 365 -5.07 -4.08 -12.72
CA SER A 365 -6.27 -3.26 -12.77
C SER A 365 -6.99 -3.43 -14.10
N ILE A 366 -8.31 -3.32 -14.06
CA ILE A 366 -9.15 -3.21 -15.25
C ILE A 366 -9.88 -1.88 -15.25
N THR A 367 -10.22 -1.39 -16.43
CA THR A 367 -11.09 -0.21 -16.58
C THR A 367 -12.45 -0.64 -17.09
N ILE A 368 -13.50 -0.27 -16.36
CA ILE A 368 -14.90 -0.39 -16.75
C ILE A 368 -15.37 0.97 -17.30
N PRO A 369 -15.69 1.07 -18.61
CA PRO A 369 -16.27 2.28 -19.19
C PRO A 369 -17.57 2.65 -18.48
N TYR A 370 -17.79 3.94 -18.22
CA TYR A 370 -19.00 4.40 -17.51
C TYR A 370 -20.31 3.91 -18.14
N ARG A 371 -20.37 3.92 -19.48
CA ARG A 371 -21.51 3.42 -20.27
C ARG A 371 -21.87 1.95 -20.02
N SER A 372 -20.93 1.12 -19.57
CA SER A 372 -21.20 -0.30 -19.27
C SER A 372 -22.10 -0.46 -18.04
N LEU A 373 -22.23 0.57 -17.21
CA LEU A 373 -22.98 0.58 -15.97
C LEU A 373 -24.06 1.69 -15.98
N ASP A 374 -24.49 2.13 -17.17
CA ASP A 374 -25.59 3.09 -17.31
C ASP A 374 -26.87 2.55 -16.63
N GLY A 375 -27.51 3.41 -15.84
CA GLY A 375 -28.67 3.04 -15.03
C GLY A 375 -28.34 2.49 -13.63
N PHE A 376 -27.07 2.27 -13.30
CA PHE A 376 -26.62 1.92 -11.94
C PHE A 376 -25.97 3.09 -11.19
N TRP A 377 -25.49 4.12 -11.91
CA TRP A 377 -24.88 5.30 -11.30
C TRP A 377 -25.87 6.12 -10.48
N ALA A 378 -25.41 6.71 -9.38
CA ALA A 378 -26.18 7.71 -8.66
C ALA A 378 -26.36 8.97 -9.54
N ALA A 379 -27.60 9.45 -9.68
CA ALA A 379 -27.95 10.50 -10.65
C ALA A 379 -27.22 11.84 -10.44
N GLU A 380 -26.92 12.18 -9.18
CA GLU A 380 -26.15 13.38 -8.79
C GLU A 380 -24.86 12.99 -8.04
N GLY A 381 -24.37 11.76 -8.28
CA GLY A 381 -23.22 11.21 -7.60
C GLY A 381 -21.88 11.54 -8.27
N PRO A 382 -20.75 11.08 -7.69
CA PRO A 382 -19.41 11.44 -8.12
C PRO A 382 -19.12 11.22 -9.61
N VAL A 383 -19.66 10.16 -10.22
CA VAL A 383 -19.44 9.90 -11.65
C VAL A 383 -20.02 11.02 -12.55
N SER A 384 -21.10 11.68 -12.11
CA SER A 384 -21.69 12.81 -12.83
C SER A 384 -20.86 14.10 -12.75
N TRP A 385 -19.90 14.20 -11.82
CA TRP A 385 -19.06 15.38 -11.61
C TRP A 385 -17.77 15.38 -12.44
N ILE A 386 -17.50 14.31 -13.19
CA ILE A 386 -16.21 14.13 -13.88
C ILE A 386 -16.03 15.08 -15.09
N GLY A 387 -17.14 15.57 -15.67
CA GLY A 387 -17.13 16.43 -16.86
C GLY A 387 -16.90 15.66 -18.16
#